data_AF-A0A972JK84-F1
#
_entry.id   AF-A0A972JK84-F1
#
_cell.length_a   1.000
_cell.length_b   1.000
_cell.length_c   1.000
_cell.angle_alpha   90.00
_cell.angle_beta   90.00
_cell.angle_gamma   90.00
#
_symmetry.space_group_name_H-M   'P 1'
#
loop_
_entity.id
_entity.type
_entity.pdbx_description
1 polymer ?
#
loop_
_entity_poly.entity_id
_entity_poly.type
_entity_poly.pdbx_seq_one_letter_code
_entity_poly.pdbx_strand_id
1 'polypeptide(L)'
;MHFLRQKGVAAVELTILLPLLLLIVFATAEFGRAMYQYSTLTLLVRDAARYLAGTADTRQTGNLPNPLTDAGCGNCITETKNLLVYGNMASGGTPLLNGLSTADVTILESPAGSRRLVVSVSYNWQPLFGDSFNTFGLGDTLDLSFNLNTSYAVTAL
;
A
#
# COMPACT_ATOMS: atom_id res chain seq x y z
N MET A 1 -20.32 62.40 5.52
CA MET A 1 -20.37 60.92 5.50
C MET A 1 -18.96 60.40 5.72
N HIS A 2 -18.67 59.83 6.89
CA HIS A 2 -17.37 59.21 7.18
C HIS A 2 -17.44 57.72 6.82
N PHE A 3 -16.85 57.33 5.68
CA PHE A 3 -16.63 55.93 5.36
C PHE A 3 -15.42 55.44 6.17
N LEU A 4 -15.68 54.78 7.30
CA LEU A 4 -14.63 54.10 8.07
C LEU A 4 -14.07 52.96 7.21
N ARG A 5 -12.79 53.10 6.87
CA ARG A 5 -12.04 52.22 5.99
C ARG A 5 -11.72 50.93 6.76
N GLN A 6 -12.47 49.85 6.50
CA GLN A 6 -12.22 48.52 7.05
C GLN A 6 -10.89 47.97 6.50
N LYS A 7 -9.77 48.40 7.08
CA LYS A 7 -8.45 47.85 6.75
C LYS A 7 -8.21 46.60 7.57
N GLY A 8 -8.15 45.44 6.91
CA GLY A 8 -7.62 44.21 7.51
C GLY A 8 -8.61 43.30 8.24
N VAL A 9 -9.90 43.65 8.33
CA VAL A 9 -10.92 42.75 8.93
C VAL A 9 -10.99 41.41 8.18
N ALA A 10 -10.90 41.45 6.86
CA ALA A 10 -10.84 40.25 6.02
C ALA A 10 -9.62 39.35 6.32
N ALA A 11 -8.48 39.93 6.70
CA ALA A 11 -7.29 39.15 7.05
C ALA A 11 -7.45 38.45 8.41
N VAL A 12 -8.14 39.09 9.37
CA VAL A 12 -8.45 38.50 10.67
C VAL A 12 -9.46 37.35 10.51
N GLU A 13 -10.51 37.55 9.72
CA GLU A 13 -11.51 36.53 9.43
C GLU A 13 -10.89 35.30 8.74
N LEU A 14 -10.02 35.53 7.74
CA LEU A 14 -9.27 34.45 7.10
C LEU A 14 -8.39 33.70 8.11
N THR A 15 -7.70 34.41 9.01
CA THR A 15 -6.81 33.77 10.00
C THR A 15 -7.56 32.84 10.95
N ILE A 16 -8.80 33.16 11.30
CA ILE A 16 -9.65 32.32 12.15
C ILE A 16 -10.14 31.08 11.38
N LEU A 17 -10.45 31.23 10.08
CA LEU A 17 -10.93 30.12 9.24
C LEU A 17 -9.79 29.23 8.72
N LEU A 18 -8.57 29.76 8.63
CA LEU A 18 -7.42 29.11 8.01
C LEU A 18 -7.09 27.73 8.62
N PRO A 19 -7.09 27.52 9.95
CA PRO A 19 -6.85 26.20 10.53
C PRO A 19 -7.87 25.15 10.07
N LEU A 20 -9.14 25.54 9.98
CA LEU A 20 -10.22 24.65 9.52
C LEU A 20 -10.06 24.33 8.03
N LEU A 21 -9.75 25.33 7.21
CA LEU A 21 -9.51 25.14 5.78
C LEU A 21 -8.31 24.23 5.52
N LEU A 22 -7.19 24.45 6.22
CA LEU A 22 -6.00 23.61 6.11
C LEU A 22 -6.28 22.17 6.55
N LEU A 23 -7.04 21.97 7.63
CA LEU A 23 -7.44 20.64 8.07
C LEU A 23 -8.19 19.89 6.97
N ILE A 24 -9.16 20.53 6.30
CA ILE A 24 -9.93 19.91 5.21
C ILE A 24 -9.03 19.62 4.01
N VAL A 25 -8.14 20.53 3.64
CA VAL A 25 -7.20 20.34 2.53
C VAL A 25 -6.25 19.17 2.81
N PHE A 26 -5.68 19.09 4.00
CA PHE A 26 -4.77 17.99 4.36
C PHE A 26 -5.49 16.66 4.49
N ALA A 27 -6.69 16.63 5.09
CA ALA A 27 -7.49 15.41 5.18
C ALA A 27 -7.86 14.86 3.79
N THR A 28 -8.30 15.72 2.87
CA THR A 28 -8.64 15.31 1.50
C THR A 28 -7.41 14.91 0.68
N ALA A 29 -6.28 15.60 0.85
CA ALA A 29 -5.02 15.25 0.21
C ALA A 29 -4.48 13.88 0.68
N GLU A 30 -4.47 13.62 1.98
CA GLU A 30 -4.03 12.33 2.54
C GLU A 30 -4.95 11.19 2.11
N PHE A 31 -6.27 11.43 2.13
CA PHE A 31 -7.23 10.43 1.66
C PHE A 31 -7.02 10.09 0.19
N GLY A 32 -6.81 11.10 -0.66
CA GLY A 32 -6.49 10.89 -2.08
C GLY A 32 -5.21 10.08 -2.27
N ARG A 33 -4.17 10.36 -1.49
CA ARG A 33 -2.91 9.62 -1.52
C ARG A 33 -3.07 8.18 -1.04
N ALA A 34 -3.85 7.94 0.02
CA ALA A 34 -4.15 6.60 0.52
C ALA A 34 -4.87 5.76 -0.54
N MET A 35 -5.88 6.33 -1.20
CA MET A 35 -6.61 5.67 -2.28
C MET A 35 -5.71 5.35 -3.48
N TYR A 36 -4.80 6.27 -3.84
CA TYR A 36 -3.81 6.06 -4.90
C TYR A 36 -2.85 4.90 -4.55
N GLN A 37 -2.35 4.86 -3.31
CA GLN A 37 -1.44 3.79 -2.86
C GLN A 37 -2.15 2.44 -2.79
N TYR A 38 -3.39 2.38 -2.32
CA TYR A 38 -4.19 1.15 -2.32
C TYR A 38 -4.43 0.61 -3.74
N SER A 39 -4.75 1.50 -4.68
CA SER A 39 -4.96 1.13 -6.09
C SER A 39 -3.66 0.61 -6.70
N THR A 40 -2.55 1.31 -6.48
CA THR A 40 -1.22 0.88 -6.93
C THR A 40 -0.86 -0.47 -6.33
N LEU A 41 -1.03 -0.66 -5.02
CA LEU A 41 -0.75 -1.92 -4.33
C LEU A 41 -1.55 -3.08 -4.94
N THR A 42 -2.84 -2.87 -5.21
CA THR A 42 -3.71 -3.89 -5.85
C THR A 42 -3.23 -4.25 -7.26
N LEU A 43 -2.75 -3.28 -8.03
CA LEU A 43 -2.16 -3.53 -9.35
C LEU A 43 -0.88 -4.37 -9.23
N LEU A 44 0.02 -3.99 -8.32
CA LEU A 44 1.28 -4.71 -8.07
C LEU A 44 1.05 -6.15 -7.63
N VAL A 45 0.12 -6.38 -6.69
CA VAL A 45 -0.23 -7.73 -6.24
C VAL A 45 -0.80 -8.57 -7.38
N ARG A 46 -1.66 -7.99 -8.22
CA ARG A 46 -2.22 -8.70 -9.37
C ARG A 46 -1.15 -9.08 -10.40
N ASP A 47 -0.23 -8.17 -10.71
CA ASP A 47 0.82 -8.43 -11.69
C ASP A 47 1.85 -9.42 -11.16
N ALA A 48 2.23 -9.32 -9.88
CA ALA A 48 3.06 -10.29 -9.20
C ALA A 48 2.42 -11.69 -9.13
N ALA A 49 1.11 -11.76 -8.86
CA ALA A 49 0.38 -13.02 -8.87
C ALA A 49 0.32 -13.64 -10.27
N ARG A 50 0.06 -12.86 -11.32
CA ARG A 50 0.10 -13.35 -12.71
C ARG A 50 1.48 -13.88 -13.10
N TYR A 51 2.55 -13.20 -12.67
CA TYR A 51 3.91 -13.69 -12.85
C TYR A 51 4.09 -15.04 -12.17
N LEU A 52 3.70 -15.13 -10.89
CA LEU A 52 3.77 -16.37 -10.12
C LEU A 52 2.98 -17.51 -10.77
N ALA A 53 1.80 -17.23 -11.32
CA ALA A 53 0.98 -18.24 -12.00
C ALA A 53 1.70 -18.87 -13.20
N GLY A 54 2.48 -18.09 -13.94
CA GLY A 54 3.25 -18.56 -15.10
C GLY A 54 4.58 -19.23 -14.74
N THR A 55 5.16 -18.92 -13.58
CA THR A 55 6.47 -19.46 -13.17
C THR A 55 6.39 -20.56 -12.12
N ALA A 56 5.24 -20.76 -11.47
CA ALA A 56 5.09 -21.75 -10.43
C ALA A 56 5.10 -23.21 -10.94
N ASP A 57 4.60 -23.49 -12.15
CA ASP A 57 4.72 -24.81 -12.79
C ASP A 57 5.92 -24.87 -13.74
N THR A 58 7.13 -24.90 -13.17
CA THR A 58 8.38 -24.95 -13.94
C THR A 58 8.56 -26.23 -14.77
N ARG A 59 7.84 -27.29 -14.43
CA ARG A 59 8.00 -28.62 -15.05
C ARG A 59 6.90 -28.95 -16.05
N GLN A 60 5.89 -28.09 -16.20
CA GLN A 60 4.68 -28.36 -16.99
C GLN A 60 4.05 -29.73 -16.64
N THR A 61 4.30 -30.19 -15.42
CA THR A 61 3.87 -31.51 -14.94
C THR A 61 2.44 -31.47 -14.44
N GLY A 62 1.82 -30.29 -14.38
CA GLY A 62 0.48 -30.08 -13.84
C GLY A 62 0.43 -30.13 -12.31
N ASN A 63 1.56 -30.40 -11.65
CA ASN A 63 1.70 -30.56 -10.21
C ASN A 63 2.62 -29.47 -9.65
N LEU A 64 2.10 -28.67 -8.71
CA LEU A 64 2.91 -27.73 -7.95
C LEU A 64 3.74 -28.46 -6.89
N PRO A 65 4.96 -27.96 -6.58
CA PRO A 65 5.66 -28.36 -5.37
C PRO A 65 4.76 -28.08 -4.15
N ASN A 66 4.50 -29.11 -3.34
CA ASN A 66 3.78 -28.98 -2.07
C ASN A 66 4.70 -29.44 -0.93
N PRO A 67 5.22 -28.54 -0.07
CA PRO A 67 4.95 -27.10 -0.01
C PRO A 67 5.63 -26.30 -1.13
N LEU A 68 5.01 -25.18 -1.51
CA LEU A 68 5.59 -24.24 -2.48
C LEU A 68 6.82 -23.58 -1.85
N THR A 69 7.99 -23.90 -2.39
CA THR A 69 9.29 -23.42 -1.91
C THR A 69 10.10 -22.88 -3.08
N ASP A 70 10.97 -21.88 -2.83
CA ASP A 70 11.84 -21.30 -3.86
C ASP A 70 12.68 -22.36 -4.58
N ALA A 71 13.19 -23.36 -3.86
CA ALA A 71 13.96 -24.46 -4.44
C ALA A 71 13.11 -25.35 -5.37
N GLY A 72 11.81 -25.47 -5.11
CA GLY A 72 10.89 -26.28 -5.91
C GLY A 72 10.48 -25.64 -7.24
N CYS A 73 10.47 -24.31 -7.30
CA CYS A 73 10.03 -23.52 -8.45
C CYS A 73 11.11 -22.61 -9.07
N GLY A 74 12.37 -22.74 -8.66
CA GLY A 74 13.48 -21.97 -9.24
C GLY A 74 13.45 -20.48 -8.87
N ASN A 75 13.33 -20.15 -7.59
CA ASN A 75 13.28 -18.79 -7.03
C ASN A 75 12.02 -17.97 -7.38
N CYS A 76 10.95 -18.62 -7.86
CA CYS A 76 9.71 -17.94 -8.25
C CYS A 76 9.13 -17.07 -7.12
N ILE A 77 9.14 -17.52 -5.86
CA ILE A 77 8.59 -16.76 -4.72
C ILE A 77 9.42 -15.50 -4.50
N THR A 78 10.75 -15.63 -4.47
CA THR A 78 11.68 -14.51 -4.30
C THR A 78 11.54 -13.49 -5.43
N GLU A 79 11.47 -13.95 -6.67
CA GLU A 79 11.25 -13.08 -7.84
C GLU A 79 9.88 -12.41 -7.81
N THR A 80 8.82 -13.12 -7.43
CA THR A 80 7.48 -12.54 -7.25
C THR A 80 7.49 -11.45 -6.17
N LYS A 81 8.16 -11.69 -5.05
CA LYS A 81 8.31 -10.68 -3.98
C LYS A 81 9.07 -9.46 -4.47
N ASN A 82 10.18 -9.66 -5.18
CA ASN A 82 10.98 -8.56 -5.72
C ASN A 82 10.21 -7.78 -6.79
N LEU A 83 9.46 -8.46 -7.65
CA LEU A 83 8.62 -7.85 -8.67
C LEU A 83 7.53 -6.98 -8.04
N LEU A 84 6.90 -7.47 -6.97
CA LEU A 84 5.87 -6.74 -6.24
C LEU A 84 6.44 -5.49 -5.56
N VAL A 85 7.58 -5.60 -4.89
CA VAL A 85 8.14 -4.52 -4.07
C VAL A 85 8.93 -3.52 -4.90
N TYR A 86 9.77 -3.97 -5.83
CA TYR A 86 10.74 -3.15 -6.56
C TYR A 86 10.44 -3.02 -8.06
N GLY A 87 9.45 -3.73 -8.58
CA GLY A 87 9.14 -3.72 -10.02
C GLY A 87 10.17 -4.43 -10.89
N ASN A 88 11.08 -5.22 -10.30
CA ASN A 88 12.11 -5.96 -11.01
C ASN A 88 12.36 -7.33 -10.35
N MET A 89 12.95 -8.26 -11.09
CA MET A 89 13.18 -9.64 -10.62
C MET A 89 14.44 -9.78 -9.77
N ALA A 90 15.37 -8.82 -9.85
CA ALA A 90 16.62 -8.86 -9.11
C ALA A 90 16.40 -8.44 -7.65
N SER A 91 17.28 -8.91 -6.77
CA SER A 91 17.27 -8.49 -5.38
C SER A 91 17.78 -7.05 -5.28
N GLY A 92 16.89 -6.11 -4.94
CA GLY A 92 17.23 -4.73 -4.60
C GLY A 92 16.57 -3.68 -5.48
N GLY A 93 16.71 -2.42 -5.05
CA GLY A 93 16.12 -1.25 -5.68
C GLY A 93 15.37 -0.38 -4.68
N THR A 94 14.85 0.75 -5.17
CA THR A 94 13.91 1.58 -4.41
C THR A 94 12.53 0.94 -4.47
N PRO A 95 11.86 0.71 -3.32
CA PRO A 95 10.53 0.14 -3.34
C PRO A 95 9.55 1.07 -4.04
N LEU A 96 8.60 0.51 -4.80
CA LEU A 96 7.60 1.26 -5.57
C LEU A 96 6.67 2.06 -4.65
N LEU A 97 6.43 1.54 -3.45
CA LEU A 97 5.76 2.25 -2.36
C LEU A 97 6.75 2.37 -1.19
N ASN A 98 6.89 3.58 -0.64
CA ASN A 98 7.76 3.81 0.50
C ASN A 98 7.29 3.01 1.72
N GLY A 99 8.19 2.30 2.39
CA GLY A 99 7.85 1.45 3.54
C GLY A 99 7.34 0.04 3.16
N LEU A 100 7.15 -0.26 1.87
CA LEU A 100 6.83 -1.61 1.42
C LEU A 100 8.10 -2.46 1.37
N SER A 101 8.05 -3.64 1.98
CA SER A 101 9.16 -4.59 2.04
C SER A 101 8.74 -6.00 1.59
N THR A 102 9.71 -6.86 1.32
CA THR A 102 9.45 -8.27 0.96
C THR A 102 8.94 -9.11 2.15
N ALA A 103 9.02 -8.57 3.38
CA ALA A 103 8.46 -9.17 4.59
C ALA A 103 6.94 -9.00 4.68
N ASP A 104 6.40 -7.96 4.06
CA ASP A 104 4.96 -7.64 4.05
C ASP A 104 4.16 -8.54 3.09
N VAL A 105 4.87 -9.32 2.27
CA VAL A 105 4.31 -10.18 1.23
C VAL A 105 4.28 -11.64 1.70
N THR A 106 3.08 -12.21 1.70
CA THR A 106 2.82 -13.62 1.98
C THR A 106 2.27 -14.30 0.73
N ILE A 107 2.85 -15.46 0.39
CA ILE A 107 2.45 -16.25 -0.76
C ILE A 107 2.15 -17.65 -0.24
N LEU A 108 0.92 -18.10 -0.43
CA LEU A 108 0.44 -19.37 0.07
C LEU A 108 -0.42 -20.04 -0.99
N GLU A 109 -0.33 -21.36 -1.10
CA GLU A 109 -1.34 -22.13 -1.82
C GLU A 109 -2.53 -22.38 -0.89
N SER A 110 -3.75 -22.04 -1.33
CA SER A 110 -4.95 -22.21 -0.51
C SER A 110 -6.17 -22.58 -1.36
N PRO A 111 -6.76 -23.78 -1.17
CA PRO A 111 -6.29 -24.92 -0.36
C PRO A 111 -5.00 -25.58 -0.89
N ALA A 112 -4.24 -26.28 -0.04
CA ALA A 112 -3.03 -26.99 -0.46
C ALA A 112 -3.36 -28.06 -1.53
N GLY A 113 -2.57 -28.12 -2.60
CA GLY A 113 -2.80 -29.01 -3.74
C GLY A 113 -3.93 -28.60 -4.70
N SER A 114 -4.54 -27.42 -4.53
CA SER A 114 -5.62 -26.91 -5.40
C SER A 114 -5.13 -26.14 -6.62
N ARG A 115 -3.82 -25.94 -6.76
CA ARG A 115 -3.22 -25.04 -7.76
C ARG A 115 -3.56 -23.57 -7.63
N ARG A 116 -4.25 -23.18 -6.55
CA ARG A 116 -4.65 -21.80 -6.28
C ARG A 116 -3.62 -21.11 -5.38
N LEU A 117 -2.84 -20.24 -5.99
CA LEU A 117 -1.85 -19.40 -5.33
C LEU A 117 -2.50 -18.10 -4.88
N VAL A 118 -2.36 -17.76 -3.61
CA VAL A 118 -2.86 -16.54 -3.01
C VAL A 118 -1.67 -15.69 -2.61
N VAL A 119 -1.55 -14.53 -3.25
CA VAL A 119 -0.58 -13.49 -2.89
C VAL A 119 -1.31 -12.47 -2.03
N SER A 120 -0.87 -12.29 -0.79
CA SER A 120 -1.44 -11.32 0.15
C SER A 120 -0.36 -10.37 0.62
N VAL A 121 -0.70 -9.08 0.71
CA VAL A 121 0.19 -8.02 1.13
C VAL A 121 -0.47 -7.20 2.22
N SER A 122 0.31 -6.91 3.26
CA SER A 122 -0.07 -6.12 4.43
C SER A 122 0.83 -4.89 4.49
N TYR A 123 0.41 -3.79 3.87
CA TYR A 123 1.22 -2.58 3.76
C TYR A 123 0.84 -1.55 4.84
N ASN A 124 1.79 -1.22 5.71
CA ASN A 124 1.59 -0.21 6.73
C ASN A 124 1.60 1.19 6.10
N TRP A 125 0.42 1.78 5.90
CA TRP A 125 0.29 3.10 5.33
C TRP A 125 0.60 4.17 6.38
N GLN A 126 1.52 5.07 6.03
CA GLN A 126 1.91 6.21 6.87
C GLN A 126 1.53 7.53 6.20
N PRO A 127 0.81 8.44 6.88
CA PRO A 127 0.52 9.80 6.43
C PRO A 127 1.80 10.62 6.16
N LEU A 128 1.77 11.56 5.21
CA LEU A 128 2.90 12.49 4.98
C LEU A 128 2.98 13.56 6.06
N PHE A 129 1.83 14.01 6.57
CA PHE A 129 1.77 15.10 7.54
C PHE A 129 1.97 14.67 9.01
N GLY A 130 2.39 13.42 9.24
CA GLY A 130 2.70 12.86 10.55
C GLY A 130 1.72 11.80 11.00
N ASP A 131 2.24 10.77 11.69
CA ASP A 131 1.49 9.57 12.08
C ASP A 131 0.48 9.83 13.22
N SER A 132 0.56 10.98 13.87
CA SER A 132 -0.35 11.32 14.97
C SER A 132 -0.89 12.74 14.86
N PHE A 133 -2.17 12.89 15.22
CA PHE A 133 -2.83 14.17 15.38
C PHE A 133 -2.98 14.52 16.86
N ASN A 134 -2.47 15.69 17.25
CA ASN A 134 -2.69 16.21 18.59
C ASN A 134 -4.09 16.84 18.65
N THR A 135 -4.90 16.39 19.60
CA THR A 135 -6.28 16.88 19.82
C THR A 135 -6.32 18.24 20.56
N PHE A 136 -5.23 19.02 20.53
CA PHE A 136 -5.11 20.36 21.11
C PHE A 136 -5.49 20.44 22.60
N GLY A 137 -5.13 19.41 23.37
CA GLY A 137 -5.43 19.32 24.80
C GLY A 137 -6.83 18.81 25.15
N LEU A 138 -7.61 18.35 24.16
CA LEU A 138 -8.96 17.79 24.34
C LEU A 138 -8.96 16.26 24.58
N GLY A 139 -7.80 15.63 24.82
CA GLY A 139 -7.64 14.18 24.99
C GLY A 139 -6.27 13.65 24.55
N ASP A 140 -6.21 12.34 24.29
CA ASP A 140 -5.01 11.64 23.80
C ASP A 140 -4.73 11.91 22.31
N THR A 141 -3.50 11.64 21.87
CA THR A 141 -3.10 11.73 20.47
C THR A 141 -3.79 10.66 19.63
N LEU A 142 -4.29 11.03 18.45
CA LEU A 142 -4.92 10.10 17.52
C LEU A 142 -3.86 9.52 16.57
N ASP A 143 -3.76 8.20 16.48
CA ASP A 143 -2.99 7.52 15.44
C ASP A 143 -3.74 7.59 14.11
N LEU A 144 -3.04 8.04 13.07
CA LEU A 144 -3.55 8.19 11.72
C LEU A 144 -3.04 7.10 10.77
N SER A 145 -2.09 6.26 11.22
CA SER A 145 -1.58 5.15 10.43
C SER A 145 -2.58 3.99 10.42
N PHE A 146 -2.63 3.25 9.31
CA PHE A 146 -3.46 2.06 9.20
C PHE A 146 -2.91 1.10 8.16
N ASN A 147 -3.24 -0.18 8.32
CA ASN A 147 -2.72 -1.22 7.45
C ASN A 147 -3.60 -1.41 6.22
N LEU A 148 -3.02 -1.31 5.02
CA LEU A 148 -3.65 -1.59 3.74
C LEU A 148 -3.43 -3.04 3.36
N ASN A 149 -4.49 -3.83 3.47
CA ASN A 149 -4.47 -5.26 3.13
C ASN A 149 -5.06 -5.48 1.75
N THR A 150 -4.35 -6.22 0.91
CA THR A 150 -4.87 -6.67 -0.39
C THR A 150 -4.43 -8.10 -0.65
N SER A 151 -5.30 -8.88 -1.27
CA SER A 151 -5.01 -10.26 -1.65
C SER A 151 -5.53 -10.55 -3.04
N TYR A 152 -4.79 -11.34 -3.79
CA TYR A 152 -5.18 -11.79 -5.11
C TYR A 152 -4.89 -13.28 -5.25
N ALA A 153 -5.89 -14.02 -5.73
CA ALA A 153 -5.77 -15.45 -5.96
C ALA A 153 -5.72 -15.75 -7.45
N VAL A 154 -4.81 -16.63 -7.85
CA VAL A 154 -4.59 -17.05 -9.23
C VAL A 154 -4.32 -18.55 -9.29
N THR A 155 -4.71 -19.18 -10.39
CA THR A 155 -4.39 -20.59 -10.64
C THR A 155 -3.07 -20.67 -11.39
N ALA A 156 -2.14 -21.52 -10.95
CA ALA A 156 -0.92 -21.79 -11.70
C ALA A 156 -1.26 -22.38 -13.07
N LEU A 157 -0.52 -21.98 -14.12
CA LEU A 157 -0.75 -22.38 -15.50
C LEU A 157 0.07 -23.62 -15.86
#